data_AF-A0A519YJX0-F1
#
_entry.id   AF-A0A519YJX0-F1
#
_cell.length_a   1.000
_cell.length_b   1.000
_cell.length_c   1.000
_cell.angle_alpha   90.00
_cell.angle_beta   90.00
_cell.angle_gamma   90.00
#
_symmetry.space_group_name_H-M   'P 1'
#
loop_
_entity.id
_entity.type
_entity.pdbx_description
1 polymer ?
#
loop_
_entity_poly.entity_id
_entity_poly.type
_entity_poly.pdbx_seq_one_letter_code
_entity_poly.pdbx_strand_id
1 'polypeptide(L)'
;FPRDKQSGVFLNPRKMHPVNYRGQYFSVDGPLNIGRSVQGRPVLYMAGSSPTFVDLATSYTDGVFMAGSTFEETLLLANALTAKLLEKGRQPEDFVRSVAQNPIVGRTDAEAYAKYQAIRSLGPYSHRPVPLFMGSAERIANEIQKWYEAGAIDMLMVQQDHPYGIQDFIELVVPILQARGLFHMEYEAQTLRGNLELPKPAFRTI
;
A
#
# COMPACT_ATOMS: atom_id res chain seq x y z
N PHE A 1 -23.51 19.28 -3.16
CA PHE A 1 -24.71 18.96 -3.95
C PHE A 1 -25.83 18.62 -2.98
N PRO A 2 -26.64 19.59 -2.53
CA PRO A 2 -27.77 19.34 -1.64
C PRO A 2 -28.78 18.34 -2.22
N ARG A 3 -28.94 18.31 -3.56
CA ARG A 3 -29.85 17.38 -4.28
C ARG A 3 -31.28 17.42 -3.72
N ASP A 4 -31.74 18.59 -3.33
CA ASP A 4 -33.05 18.78 -2.73
C ASP A 4 -34.11 18.80 -3.83
N LYS A 5 -34.95 17.76 -3.85
CA LYS A 5 -36.04 17.60 -4.82
C LYS A 5 -37.21 18.55 -4.55
N GLN A 6 -37.45 18.93 -3.30
CA GLN A 6 -38.59 19.77 -2.93
C GLN A 6 -38.36 21.23 -3.34
N SER A 7 -37.15 21.74 -3.11
CA SER A 7 -36.77 23.11 -3.51
C SER A 7 -36.24 23.20 -4.95
N GLY A 8 -35.96 22.07 -5.61
CA GLY A 8 -35.33 22.04 -6.93
C GLY A 8 -33.84 22.39 -6.94
N VAL A 9 -33.20 22.50 -5.77
CA VAL A 9 -31.80 22.91 -5.63
C VAL A 9 -30.87 21.70 -5.69
N PHE A 10 -30.23 21.48 -6.84
CA PHE A 10 -29.24 20.40 -7.01
C PHE A 10 -27.85 20.75 -6.45
N LEU A 11 -27.39 21.98 -6.68
CA LEU A 11 -26.07 22.50 -6.31
C LEU A 11 -26.21 23.84 -5.59
N ASN A 12 -25.41 24.06 -4.55
CA ASN A 12 -25.26 25.37 -3.93
C ASN A 12 -24.09 26.12 -4.61
N PRO A 13 -24.34 27.16 -5.43
CA PRO A 13 -23.30 27.85 -6.18
C PRO A 13 -22.30 28.58 -5.26
N ARG A 14 -22.70 28.97 -4.04
CA ARG A 14 -21.80 29.62 -3.06
C ARG A 14 -20.71 28.68 -2.52
N LYS A 15 -20.85 27.36 -2.72
CA LYS A 15 -19.86 26.34 -2.33
C LYS A 15 -19.04 25.83 -3.53
N MET A 16 -19.17 26.47 -4.69
CA MET A 16 -18.38 26.17 -5.89
C MET A 16 -17.35 27.28 -6.07
N HIS A 17 -16.07 26.93 -6.00
CA HIS A 17 -14.98 27.90 -6.03
C HIS A 17 -14.05 27.59 -7.21
N PRO A 18 -13.67 28.60 -8.01
CA PRO A 18 -12.61 28.43 -9.00
C PRO A 18 -11.28 28.12 -8.29
N VAL A 19 -10.42 27.37 -8.97
CA VAL A 19 -9.07 27.05 -8.51
C VAL A 19 -8.13 28.22 -8.78
N ASN A 20 -8.29 28.89 -9.93
CA ASN A 20 -7.46 30.03 -10.37
C ASN A 20 -5.94 29.78 -10.27
N TYR A 21 -5.50 28.55 -10.53
CA TYR A 21 -4.10 28.19 -10.48
C TYR A 21 -3.37 28.65 -11.74
N ARG A 22 -2.19 29.25 -11.56
CA ARG A 22 -1.26 29.66 -12.62
C ARG A 22 0.15 29.24 -12.22
N GLY A 23 0.66 28.18 -12.84
CA GLY A 23 1.99 27.65 -12.61
C GLY A 23 2.86 27.68 -13.87
N GLN A 24 4.12 27.26 -13.72
CA GLN A 24 5.08 27.19 -14.83
C GLN A 24 4.63 26.25 -15.94
N TYR A 25 4.01 25.12 -15.59
CA TYR A 25 3.65 24.06 -16.54
C TYR A 25 2.15 23.97 -16.82
N PHE A 26 1.30 24.45 -15.90
CA PHE A 26 -0.16 24.35 -16.01
C PHE A 26 -0.84 25.64 -15.59
N SER A 27 -1.97 25.92 -16.24
CA SER A 27 -2.91 26.98 -15.87
C SER A 27 -4.30 26.36 -15.79
N VAL A 28 -4.96 26.48 -14.63
CA VAL A 28 -6.24 25.80 -14.35
C VAL A 28 -7.22 26.77 -13.69
N ASP A 29 -8.32 27.09 -14.37
CA ASP A 29 -9.37 27.96 -13.82
C ASP A 29 -10.24 27.24 -12.79
N GLY A 30 -10.62 25.98 -13.06
CA GLY A 30 -11.70 25.31 -12.34
C GLY A 30 -13.07 25.94 -12.63
N PRO A 31 -14.09 25.71 -11.79
CA PRO A 31 -14.13 24.78 -10.66
C PRO A 31 -14.17 23.32 -11.14
N LEU A 32 -13.89 22.38 -10.23
CA LEU A 32 -14.12 20.97 -10.49
C LEU A 32 -15.63 20.70 -10.66
N ASN A 33 -16.02 20.08 -11.78
CA ASN A 33 -17.42 19.82 -12.14
C ASN A 33 -18.02 18.55 -11.52
N ILE A 34 -17.32 17.93 -10.58
CA ILE A 34 -17.76 16.71 -9.88
C ILE A 34 -17.90 16.94 -8.37
N GLY A 35 -18.71 16.09 -7.73
CA GLY A 35 -18.83 16.04 -6.26
C GLY A 35 -17.52 15.67 -5.58
N ARG A 36 -17.35 16.15 -4.34
CA ARG A 36 -16.27 15.66 -3.47
C ARG A 36 -16.42 14.16 -3.28
N SER A 37 -15.33 13.42 -3.44
CA SER A 37 -15.26 12.01 -3.09
C SER A 37 -15.56 11.80 -1.61
N VAL A 38 -16.17 10.67 -1.26
CA VAL A 38 -16.35 10.24 0.14
C VAL A 38 -15.01 10.13 0.88
N GLN A 39 -13.91 9.92 0.16
CA GLN A 39 -12.53 9.86 0.69
C GLN A 39 -11.82 11.22 0.71
N GLY A 40 -12.45 12.31 0.24
CA GLY A 40 -11.81 13.60 0.00
C GLY A 40 -10.99 13.60 -1.30
N ARG A 41 -9.95 12.78 -1.37
CA ARG A 41 -9.19 12.42 -2.59
C ARG A 41 -8.91 10.91 -2.60
N PRO A 42 -8.60 10.30 -3.76
CA PRO A 42 -8.11 8.92 -3.81
C PRO A 42 -6.93 8.70 -2.86
N VAL A 43 -6.74 7.45 -2.43
CA VAL A 43 -5.49 7.05 -1.76
C VAL A 43 -4.37 7.14 -2.78
N LEU A 44 -3.32 7.88 -2.46
CA LEU A 44 -2.21 8.16 -3.37
C LEU A 44 -1.00 7.32 -2.96
N TYR A 45 -0.44 6.58 -3.91
CA TYR A 45 0.80 5.84 -3.76
C TYR A 45 1.85 6.31 -4.75
N MET A 46 3.12 6.14 -4.40
CA MET A 46 4.26 6.32 -5.30
C MET A 46 5.22 5.14 -5.17
N ALA A 47 5.86 4.76 -6.28
CA ALA A 47 6.88 3.73 -6.30
C ALA A 47 8.26 4.35 -6.56
N GLY A 48 9.29 3.86 -5.87
CA GLY A 48 10.66 4.32 -6.04
C GLY A 48 11.52 4.07 -4.81
N SER A 49 12.77 4.52 -4.87
CA SER A 49 13.75 4.35 -3.79
C SER A 49 14.78 5.49 -3.69
N SER A 50 14.74 6.49 -4.59
CA SER A 50 15.72 7.58 -4.59
C SER A 50 15.48 8.60 -3.47
N PRO A 51 16.48 9.42 -3.11
CA PRO A 51 16.29 10.51 -2.14
C PRO A 51 15.19 11.50 -2.58
N THR A 52 15.12 11.83 -3.87
CA THR A 52 14.03 12.66 -4.43
C THR A 52 12.67 11.99 -4.28
N PHE A 53 12.62 10.66 -4.44
CA PHE A 53 11.41 9.90 -4.19
C PHE A 53 10.97 9.99 -2.73
N VAL A 54 11.88 9.81 -1.76
CA VAL A 54 11.56 9.93 -0.33
C VAL A 54 10.96 11.30 -0.02
N ASP A 55 11.54 12.37 -0.59
CA ASP A 55 11.01 13.71 -0.41
C ASP A 55 9.60 13.87 -1.02
N LEU A 56 9.41 13.51 -2.29
CA LEU A 56 8.11 13.68 -2.96
C LEU A 56 7.01 12.81 -2.33
N ALA A 57 7.31 11.55 -2.03
CA ALA A 57 6.36 10.61 -1.46
C ALA A 57 5.86 11.11 -0.09
N THR A 58 6.78 11.52 0.78
CA THR A 58 6.44 12.04 2.12
C THR A 58 5.75 13.39 2.09
N SER A 59 5.81 14.15 0.98
CA SER A 59 5.02 15.38 0.82
C SER A 59 3.60 15.12 0.31
N TYR A 60 3.46 14.25 -0.70
CA TYR A 60 2.26 14.27 -1.54
C TYR A 60 1.36 13.04 -1.41
N THR A 61 1.87 11.92 -0.89
CA THR A 61 1.19 10.62 -0.94
C THR A 61 0.78 10.09 0.43
N ASP A 62 -0.09 9.07 0.43
CA ASP A 62 -0.53 8.34 1.63
C ASP A 62 0.29 7.06 1.88
N GLY A 63 1.15 6.68 0.94
CA GLY A 63 1.94 5.47 1.06
C GLY A 63 2.87 5.25 -0.12
N VAL A 64 3.69 4.22 -0.02
CA VAL A 64 4.72 3.89 -1.01
C VAL A 64 4.77 2.42 -1.35
N PHE A 65 5.18 2.14 -2.58
CA PHE A 65 5.66 0.84 -3.01
C PHE A 65 7.20 0.85 -3.02
N MET A 66 7.79 0.15 -2.07
CA MET A 66 9.23 0.03 -1.90
C MET A 66 9.77 -1.16 -2.70
N ALA A 67 10.88 -0.95 -3.38
CA ALA A 67 11.67 -2.00 -4.03
C ALA A 67 12.70 -2.55 -3.04
N GLY A 68 12.25 -3.25 -2.00
CA GLY A 68 13.13 -3.88 -1.01
C GLY A 68 13.49 -5.31 -1.42
N SER A 69 14.78 -5.60 -1.58
CA SER A 69 15.25 -6.95 -1.94
C SER A 69 15.63 -7.79 -0.71
N THR A 70 15.93 -7.13 0.41
CA THR A 70 16.25 -7.75 1.71
C THR A 70 15.53 -7.04 2.86
N PHE A 71 15.55 -7.64 4.05
CA PHE A 71 15.02 -7.03 5.27
C PHE A 71 15.76 -5.74 5.62
N GLU A 72 17.09 -5.77 5.57
CA GLU A 72 17.95 -4.65 5.95
C GLU A 72 17.75 -3.43 5.05
N GLU A 73 17.65 -3.65 3.73
CA GLU A 73 17.37 -2.58 2.77
C GLU A 73 15.99 -1.96 2.98
N THR A 74 14.99 -2.81 3.23
CA THR A 74 13.62 -2.38 3.48
C THR A 74 13.52 -1.55 4.75
N LEU A 75 14.14 -2.01 5.84
CA LEU A 75 14.17 -1.31 7.12
C LEU A 75 14.91 0.02 7.02
N LEU A 76 16.03 0.07 6.27
CA LEU A 76 16.77 1.32 6.04
C LEU A 76 15.90 2.36 5.34
N LEU A 77 15.19 1.97 4.28
CA LEU A 77 14.30 2.87 3.55
C LEU A 77 13.09 3.30 4.41
N ALA A 78 12.50 2.38 5.16
CA ALA A 78 11.41 2.67 6.08
C ALA A 78 11.83 3.72 7.13
N ASN A 79 13.02 3.59 7.71
CA ASN A 79 13.57 4.56 8.66
C ASN A 79 13.79 5.95 8.02
N ALA A 80 14.28 5.99 6.78
CA ALA A 80 14.44 7.24 6.05
C ALA A 80 13.09 7.93 5.77
N LEU A 81 12.06 7.16 5.41
CA LEU A 81 10.69 7.66 5.24
C LEU A 81 10.12 8.20 6.56
N THR A 82 10.25 7.45 7.66
CA THR A 82 9.81 7.86 8.99
C THR A 82 10.44 9.17 9.41
N ALA A 83 11.77 9.29 9.30
CA ALA A 83 12.49 10.52 9.64
C ALA A 83 11.99 11.71 8.80
N LYS A 84 11.77 11.50 7.49
CA LYS A 84 11.32 12.57 6.59
C LYS A 84 9.85 12.96 6.79
N LEU A 85 8.99 12.03 7.20
CA LEU A 85 7.60 12.34 7.58
C LEU A 85 7.56 13.24 8.82
N LEU A 86 8.33 12.88 9.86
CA LEU A 86 8.43 13.66 11.08
C LEU A 86 9.00 15.06 10.84
N GLU A 87 10.04 15.19 10.00
CA GLU A 87 10.59 16.49 9.56
C GLU A 87 9.50 17.39 8.95
N LYS A 88 8.52 16.80 8.26
CA LYS A 88 7.41 17.49 7.59
C LYS A 88 6.16 17.64 8.46
N GLY A 89 6.23 17.29 9.74
CA GLY A 89 5.10 17.34 10.66
C GLY A 89 3.98 16.34 10.31
N ARG A 90 4.31 15.26 9.60
CA ARG A 90 3.40 14.15 9.31
C ARG A 90 3.67 13.00 10.26
N GLN A 91 2.61 12.35 10.71
CA GLN A 91 2.72 11.17 11.53
C GLN A 91 3.08 9.95 10.67
N PRO A 92 4.07 9.13 11.06
CA PRO A 92 4.43 7.90 10.36
C PRO A 92 3.28 6.90 10.21
N GLU A 93 2.40 6.81 11.21
CA GLU A 93 1.21 5.96 11.20
C GLU A 93 0.19 6.34 10.11
N ASP A 94 0.20 7.58 9.63
CA ASP A 94 -0.66 8.05 8.54
C ASP A 94 -0.04 7.79 7.14
N PHE A 95 0.92 6.87 7.05
CA PHE A 95 1.67 6.59 5.84
C PHE A 95 1.99 5.11 5.65
N VAL A 96 1.40 4.49 4.63
CA VAL A 96 1.52 3.04 4.41
C VAL A 96 2.79 2.68 3.64
N ARG A 97 3.68 1.91 4.27
CA ARG A 97 4.88 1.36 3.64
C ARG A 97 4.58 -0.03 3.11
N SER A 98 4.66 -0.18 1.79
CA SER A 98 4.29 -1.44 1.13
C SER A 98 5.47 -2.01 0.37
N VAL A 99 5.56 -3.34 0.29
CA VAL A 99 6.57 -4.02 -0.54
C VAL A 99 5.91 -5.12 -1.33
N ALA A 100 6.41 -5.36 -2.54
CA ALA A 100 5.96 -6.45 -3.38
C ALA A 100 6.81 -7.70 -3.14
N GLN A 101 6.16 -8.83 -2.91
CA GLN A 101 6.80 -10.13 -2.71
C GLN A 101 6.02 -11.22 -3.44
N ASN A 102 6.71 -12.26 -3.85
CA ASN A 102 6.17 -13.43 -4.54
C ASN A 102 6.31 -14.70 -3.66
N PRO A 103 5.49 -14.83 -2.61
CA PRO A 103 5.65 -15.90 -1.64
C PRO A 103 5.36 -17.28 -2.26
N ILE A 104 6.21 -18.26 -1.94
CA ILE A 104 5.97 -19.68 -2.25
C ILE A 104 5.71 -20.40 -0.93
N VAL A 105 4.44 -20.72 -0.70
CA VAL A 105 3.95 -21.29 0.56
C VAL A 105 3.73 -22.80 0.43
N GLY A 106 4.12 -23.56 1.44
CA GLY A 106 3.74 -24.97 1.60
C GLY A 106 3.23 -25.24 3.02
N ARG A 107 2.64 -26.41 3.26
CA ARG A 107 2.38 -26.89 4.63
C ARG A 107 3.67 -27.22 5.36
N THR A 108 4.72 -27.55 4.60
CA THR A 108 6.08 -27.78 5.09
C THR A 108 7.08 -27.03 4.21
N ASP A 109 8.29 -26.79 4.72
CA ASP A 109 9.37 -26.20 3.91
C ASP A 109 9.72 -27.07 2.70
N ALA A 110 9.63 -28.40 2.83
CA ALA A 110 9.88 -29.34 1.75
C ALA A 110 8.85 -29.20 0.62
N GLU A 111 7.56 -29.00 0.96
CA GLU A 111 6.51 -28.77 -0.03
C GLU A 111 6.71 -27.44 -0.77
N ALA A 112 7.03 -26.36 -0.05
CA ALA A 112 7.34 -25.07 -0.66
C ALA A 112 8.54 -25.17 -1.62
N TYR A 113 9.59 -25.90 -1.21
CA TYR A 113 10.76 -26.14 -2.05
C TYR A 113 10.41 -26.96 -3.30
N ALA A 114 9.56 -27.98 -3.18
CA ALA A 114 9.09 -28.76 -4.33
C ALA A 114 8.32 -27.89 -5.33
N LYS A 115 7.44 -26.99 -4.84
CA LYS A 115 6.75 -26.00 -5.70
C LYS A 115 7.74 -25.08 -6.41
N TYR A 116 8.75 -24.57 -5.69
CA TYR A 116 9.81 -23.77 -6.29
C TYR A 116 10.57 -24.51 -7.41
N GLN A 117 10.93 -25.77 -7.19
CA GLN A 117 11.59 -26.59 -8.22
C GLN A 117 10.70 -26.84 -9.43
N ALA A 118 9.41 -27.12 -9.21
CA ALA A 118 8.44 -27.26 -10.30
C ALA A 118 8.36 -25.97 -11.12
N ILE A 119 8.23 -24.81 -10.49
CA ILE A 119 8.20 -23.51 -11.17
C ILE A 119 9.50 -23.28 -11.96
N ARG A 120 10.66 -23.57 -11.36
CA ARG A 120 11.97 -23.42 -11.99
C ARG A 120 12.12 -24.30 -13.23
N SER A 121 11.50 -25.49 -13.23
CA SER A 121 11.57 -26.45 -14.35
C SER A 121 10.81 -26.00 -15.62
N LEU A 122 9.91 -25.01 -15.50
CA LEU A 122 8.97 -24.64 -16.56
C LEU A 122 9.49 -23.59 -17.56
N GLY A 123 10.74 -23.09 -17.47
CA GLY A 123 11.20 -22.00 -18.35
C GLY A 123 12.67 -22.01 -18.74
N PRO A 124 13.03 -21.67 -20.00
CA PRO A 124 14.41 -21.63 -20.49
C PRO A 124 15.27 -20.44 -20.00
N TYR A 125 14.72 -19.55 -19.16
CA TYR A 125 15.36 -18.32 -18.65
C TYR A 125 15.56 -18.31 -17.12
N SER A 126 15.57 -19.47 -16.47
CA SER A 126 15.45 -19.60 -15.02
C SER A 126 16.75 -19.31 -14.24
N HIS A 127 17.12 -18.04 -14.09
CA HIS A 127 17.79 -17.57 -12.88
C HIS A 127 16.78 -16.79 -12.03
N ARG A 128 15.71 -17.47 -11.61
CA ARG A 128 14.82 -16.93 -10.58
C ARG A 128 15.56 -17.07 -9.25
N PRO A 129 15.89 -15.97 -8.55
CA PRO A 129 16.41 -16.08 -7.21
C PRO A 129 15.37 -16.78 -6.32
N VAL A 130 15.85 -17.44 -5.27
CA VAL A 130 14.97 -17.99 -4.26
C VAL A 130 14.15 -16.82 -3.67
N PRO A 131 12.81 -16.88 -3.68
CA PRO A 131 12.00 -15.82 -3.10
C PRO A 131 12.31 -15.64 -1.63
N LEU A 132 12.27 -14.39 -1.17
CA LEU A 132 12.51 -14.04 0.23
C LEU A 132 11.48 -14.70 1.16
N PHE A 133 10.23 -14.80 0.71
CA PHE A 133 9.12 -15.44 1.42
C PHE A 133 8.85 -16.84 0.87
N MET A 134 9.77 -17.78 1.08
CA MET A 134 9.59 -19.20 0.73
C MET A 134 9.66 -20.09 1.96
N GLY A 135 8.68 -20.96 2.13
CA GLY A 135 8.70 -21.97 3.19
C GLY A 135 7.31 -22.39 3.65
N SER A 136 7.27 -23.00 4.83
CA SER A 136 6.03 -23.29 5.54
C SER A 136 5.25 -22.02 5.85
N ALA A 137 3.93 -22.14 5.97
CA ALA A 137 3.07 -21.02 6.32
C ALA A 137 3.46 -20.35 7.65
N GLU A 138 3.87 -21.14 8.65
CA GLU A 138 4.37 -20.66 9.94
C GLU A 138 5.63 -19.79 9.77
N ARG A 139 6.58 -20.24 8.94
CA ARG A 139 7.81 -19.51 8.65
C ARG A 139 7.51 -18.18 7.94
N ILE A 140 6.61 -18.19 6.97
CA ILE A 140 6.21 -16.98 6.23
C ILE A 140 5.51 -15.99 7.17
N ALA A 141 4.59 -16.47 8.02
CA ALA A 141 3.94 -15.62 9.02
C ALA A 141 4.94 -15.01 10.01
N ASN A 142 5.96 -15.77 10.43
CA ASN A 142 7.04 -15.27 11.29
C ASN A 142 7.86 -14.15 10.62
N GLU A 143 8.20 -14.31 9.33
CA GLU A 143 8.91 -13.24 8.60
C GLU A 143 8.04 -11.99 8.42
N ILE A 144 6.76 -12.15 8.08
CA ILE A 144 5.83 -11.01 7.97
C ILE A 144 5.74 -10.27 9.32
N GLN A 145 5.55 -11.00 10.41
CA GLN A 145 5.49 -10.43 11.76
C GLN A 145 6.79 -9.69 12.12
N LYS A 146 7.95 -10.30 11.87
CA LYS A 146 9.25 -9.66 12.09
C LYS A 146 9.38 -8.34 11.34
N TRP A 147 8.97 -8.30 10.07
CA TRP A 147 9.06 -7.10 9.25
C TRP A 147 8.08 -6.01 9.72
N TYR A 148 6.87 -6.41 10.11
CA TYR A 148 5.86 -5.50 10.66
C TYR A 148 6.28 -4.91 12.01
N GLU A 149 6.70 -5.74 12.97
CA GLU A 149 7.11 -5.30 14.32
C GLU A 149 8.37 -4.43 14.29
N ALA A 150 9.27 -4.67 13.32
CA ALA A 150 10.43 -3.80 13.10
C ALA A 150 10.06 -2.44 12.47
N GLY A 151 8.80 -2.24 12.05
CA GLY A 151 8.37 -1.06 11.32
C GLY A 151 8.94 -1.00 9.90
N ALA A 152 9.36 -2.13 9.32
CA ALA A 152 9.85 -2.16 7.95
C ALA A 152 8.71 -2.05 6.94
N ILE A 153 7.56 -2.65 7.23
CA ILE A 153 6.41 -2.72 6.31
C ILE A 153 5.09 -2.64 7.07
N ASP A 154 4.07 -2.07 6.43
CA ASP A 154 2.68 -2.07 6.90
C ASP A 154 1.78 -2.92 5.99
N MET A 155 2.17 -3.09 4.72
CA MET A 155 1.41 -3.84 3.71
C MET A 155 2.30 -4.73 2.87
N LEU A 156 1.88 -5.97 2.66
CA LEU A 156 2.48 -6.90 1.71
C LEU A 156 1.66 -6.95 0.43
N MET A 157 2.26 -6.60 -0.71
CA MET A 157 1.67 -6.84 -2.01
C MET A 157 2.08 -8.23 -2.50
N VAL A 158 1.14 -9.15 -2.52
CA VAL A 158 1.36 -10.52 -3.00
C VAL A 158 1.34 -10.53 -4.53
N GLN A 159 2.50 -10.78 -5.15
CA GLN A 159 2.64 -10.94 -6.59
C GLN A 159 2.28 -12.37 -7.01
N GLN A 160 1.40 -12.50 -8.00
CA GLN A 160 1.02 -13.78 -8.59
C GLN A 160 1.72 -13.96 -9.95
N ASP A 161 2.95 -14.48 -9.92
CA ASP A 161 3.75 -14.82 -11.11
C ASP A 161 3.94 -16.34 -11.30
N HIS A 162 3.28 -17.14 -10.45
CA HIS A 162 3.20 -18.60 -10.50
C HIS A 162 1.79 -19.09 -10.09
N PRO A 163 1.41 -20.35 -10.34
CA PRO A 163 0.04 -20.84 -10.10
C PRO A 163 -0.43 -20.92 -8.63
N TYR A 164 0.49 -20.79 -7.67
CA TYR A 164 0.27 -21.20 -6.27
C TYR A 164 0.23 -20.04 -5.25
N GLY A 165 0.67 -18.83 -5.61
CA GLY A 165 1.00 -17.76 -4.64
C GLY A 165 -0.17 -17.29 -3.77
N ILE A 166 -1.18 -16.69 -4.37
CA ILE A 166 -2.31 -16.06 -3.67
C ILE A 166 -3.17 -17.10 -2.95
N GLN A 167 -3.50 -18.21 -3.61
CA GLN A 167 -4.38 -19.23 -3.01
C GLN A 167 -3.73 -19.86 -1.77
N ASP A 168 -2.48 -20.32 -1.87
CA ASP A 168 -1.79 -20.93 -0.74
C ASP A 168 -1.58 -19.91 0.39
N PHE A 169 -1.34 -18.63 0.05
CA PHE A 169 -1.21 -17.57 1.05
C PHE A 169 -2.51 -17.34 1.81
N ILE A 170 -3.65 -17.28 1.11
CA ILE A 170 -4.98 -17.13 1.72
C ILE A 170 -5.31 -18.34 2.59
N GLU A 171 -5.08 -19.56 2.11
CA GLU A 171 -5.49 -20.78 2.81
C GLU A 171 -4.58 -21.12 3.99
N LEU A 172 -3.27 -20.83 3.90
CA LEU A 172 -2.30 -21.29 4.89
C LEU A 172 -1.74 -20.18 5.78
N VAL A 173 -1.49 -18.98 5.24
CA VAL A 173 -0.81 -17.89 5.99
C VAL A 173 -1.80 -16.95 6.67
N VAL A 174 -2.86 -16.52 5.96
CA VAL A 174 -3.84 -15.56 6.50
C VAL A 174 -4.45 -16.03 7.83
N PRO A 175 -4.85 -17.30 8.03
CA PRO A 175 -5.38 -17.75 9.31
C PRO A 175 -4.39 -17.61 10.47
N ILE A 176 -3.08 -17.79 10.20
CA ILE A 176 -2.02 -17.63 11.20
C ILE A 176 -1.88 -16.15 11.57
N LEU A 177 -1.86 -15.25 10.58
CA LEU A 177 -1.78 -13.80 10.82
C LEU A 177 -3.01 -13.28 11.58
N GLN A 178 -4.20 -13.77 11.23
CA GLN A 178 -5.45 -13.48 11.93
C GLN A 178 -5.42 -13.94 13.39
N ALA A 179 -4.99 -15.18 13.64
CA ALA A 179 -4.85 -15.70 15.01
C ALA A 179 -3.85 -14.91 15.87
N ARG A 180 -2.88 -14.24 15.24
CA ARG A 180 -1.89 -13.37 15.88
C ARG A 180 -2.32 -11.91 15.97
N GLY A 181 -3.48 -11.53 15.43
CA GLY A 181 -3.94 -10.14 15.39
C GLY A 181 -3.17 -9.23 14.43
N LEU A 182 -2.46 -9.80 13.45
CA LEU A 182 -1.67 -9.08 12.44
C LEU A 182 -2.43 -8.84 11.13
N PHE A 183 -3.64 -9.38 11.00
CA PHE A 183 -4.49 -9.21 9.83
C PHE A 183 -5.95 -9.14 10.26
N HIS A 184 -6.73 -8.30 9.58
CA HIS A 184 -8.14 -8.10 9.92
C HIS A 184 -8.98 -9.36 9.67
N MET A 185 -10.05 -9.50 10.46
CA MET A 185 -11.05 -10.56 10.28
C MET A 185 -12.16 -10.14 9.31
N GLU A 186 -12.48 -8.84 9.30
CA GLU A 186 -13.58 -8.26 8.55
C GLU A 186 -13.18 -6.87 8.04
N TYR A 187 -13.88 -6.37 7.03
CA TYR A 187 -13.71 -4.99 6.55
C TYR A 187 -14.68 -4.05 7.28
N GLU A 188 -14.15 -3.16 8.12
CA GLU A 188 -14.97 -2.25 8.93
C GLU A 188 -15.42 -0.99 8.18
N ALA A 189 -14.67 -0.56 7.15
CA ALA A 189 -14.97 0.62 6.38
C ALA A 189 -15.43 0.31 4.96
N GLN A 190 -16.24 1.22 4.39
CA GLN A 190 -16.73 1.13 3.01
C GLN A 190 -15.79 1.81 2.00
N THR A 191 -14.61 2.25 2.43
CA THR A 191 -13.65 2.95 1.57
C THR A 191 -12.26 2.38 1.78
N LEU A 192 -11.45 2.36 0.70
CA LEU A 192 -10.07 1.91 0.78
C LEU A 192 -9.30 2.69 1.86
N ARG A 193 -9.44 4.03 1.89
CA ARG A 193 -8.80 4.88 2.89
C ARG A 193 -9.16 4.45 4.33
N GLY A 194 -10.42 4.14 4.58
CA GLY A 194 -10.88 3.70 5.90
C GLY A 194 -10.33 2.32 6.29
N ASN A 195 -10.28 1.37 5.35
CA ASN A 195 -9.71 0.03 5.60
C ASN A 195 -8.18 0.03 5.71
N LEU A 196 -7.52 1.13 5.33
CA LEU A 196 -6.10 1.39 5.56
C LEU A 196 -5.86 2.26 6.80
N GLU A 197 -6.93 2.59 7.55
CA GLU A 197 -6.88 3.44 8.75
C GLU A 197 -6.28 4.83 8.52
N LEU A 198 -6.23 5.27 7.25
CA LEU A 198 -5.65 6.53 6.85
C LEU A 198 -6.60 7.70 7.17
N PRO A 199 -6.10 8.82 7.70
CA PRO A 199 -6.93 9.97 8.01
C PRO A 199 -7.54 10.56 6.74
N LYS A 200 -8.70 11.21 6.90
CA LYS A 200 -9.28 12.01 5.83
C LYS A 200 -8.34 13.18 5.54
N PRO A 201 -7.93 13.36 4.28
CA PRO A 201 -6.95 14.38 3.93
C PRO A 201 -7.53 15.77 4.20
N ALA A 202 -6.72 16.61 4.85
CA ALA A 202 -7.05 18.03 4.99
C ALA A 202 -7.20 18.68 3.62
N PHE A 203 -7.99 19.76 3.58
CA PHE A 203 -8.07 20.57 2.38
C PHE A 203 -6.70 21.24 2.15
N ARG A 204 -6.04 20.94 1.04
CA ARG A 204 -4.83 21.65 0.63
C ARG A 204 -5.25 22.96 -0.01
N THR A 205 -4.95 24.07 0.64
CA THR A 205 -4.98 25.38 -0.02
C THR A 205 -3.79 25.43 -0.95
N ILE A 206 -4.04 25.70 -2.24
CA ILE A 206 -3.01 25.86 -3.28
C ILE A 206 -2.55 27.30 -3.26
#